data_AF-C3YDC3-F1
#
_entry.id   AF-C3YDC3-F1
#
_cell.length_a   1.000
_cell.length_b   1.000
_cell.length_c   1.000
_cell.angle_alpha   90.00
_cell.angle_beta   90.00
_cell.angle_gamma   90.00
#
_symmetry.space_group_name_H-M   'P 1'
#
loop_
_entity.id
_entity.type
_entity.pdbx_description
1 polymer ?
#
loop_
_entity_poly.entity_id
_entity_poly.type
_entity_poly.pdbx_seq_one_letter_code
_entity_poly.pdbx_strand_id
1 'polypeptide(L)'
;MQVIILSVFLCFGDAQPRKQDNETPQQIPPDPSKRAARWLIMMRNAAYGWADTPNAILALQLANDTWFNKQDLSSQLSVKQMQIELLSKIARRGFHLKDVPTGELSHYVLALTATCQNPRNFYGHNLLEAIDRALFHFPTAEFNNFYQFSQGVLAICGAGAPVKPRLIKDLAKGQQADGGYPFGVDATAMSILALSCAEKQRIHKHDKDEIKRVFGKAVNYLRIQQRPDGSFGNQHNTGLAVQAMIAANLEPATWRCPDALTTLTRTQHQDGSFGQFFQTTVQVLPALAGKTYADVNRIMCEMAPIMDEDEESFLMTEYDLYDPEEEPNHYVSNMTVQYTIHSDFHPNVSASIEITVPSNTSFIDIMDLAAERDERFRYEAPDTKWGHYVSAIGEVTEDHDEKRYWTIMLDPDISIDEEFEVLKVTGYAHGTEGESGRLRGHFPQGLHQSFDGELPLKVDEVVVPASHVINVRVPISPP
;
A
#
# COMPACT_ATOMS: atom_id res chain seq x y z
N MET A 1 -10.30 1.28 26.91
CA MET A 1 -9.15 1.99 27.52
C MET A 1 -7.81 1.22 27.40
N GLN A 2 -7.79 -0.04 26.94
CA GLN A 2 -6.57 -0.87 26.84
C GLN A 2 -5.87 -0.89 25.46
N VAL A 3 -6.50 -0.45 24.37
CA VAL A 3 -5.91 -0.60 23.00
C VAL A 3 -4.89 0.49 22.65
N ILE A 4 -5.08 1.72 23.14
CA ILE A 4 -4.08 2.82 23.01
C ILE A 4 -2.74 2.44 23.67
N ILE A 5 -2.78 1.54 24.65
CA ILE A 5 -1.61 1.12 25.42
C ILE A 5 -0.70 0.19 24.59
N LEU A 6 -1.21 -0.69 23.71
CA LEU A 6 -0.33 -1.66 23.04
C LEU A 6 0.57 -1.06 21.93
N SER A 7 0.03 -0.22 21.04
CA SER A 7 0.84 0.42 19.98
C SER A 7 1.87 1.40 20.55
N VAL A 8 1.50 2.05 21.66
CA VAL A 8 2.38 2.95 22.42
C VAL A 8 3.45 2.15 23.17
N PHE A 9 3.15 1.01 23.78
CA PHE A 9 4.16 0.23 24.52
C PHE A 9 5.28 -0.32 23.64
N LEU A 10 4.97 -0.77 22.42
CA LEU A 10 5.99 -1.26 21.46
C LEU A 10 6.97 -0.17 21.02
N CYS A 11 6.56 1.10 21.06
CA CYS A 11 7.35 2.24 20.59
C CYS A 11 7.85 3.20 21.66
N PHE A 12 7.35 3.12 22.89
CA PHE A 12 7.76 3.98 24.00
C PHE A 12 8.62 3.27 25.06
N GLY A 13 8.69 1.93 25.05
CA GLY A 13 9.30 1.18 26.16
C GLY A 13 8.62 1.53 27.50
N ASP A 14 9.17 1.08 28.63
CA ASP A 14 8.65 1.38 30.00
C ASP A 14 8.76 2.88 30.40
N ALA A 15 8.53 3.82 29.49
CA ALA A 15 8.40 5.23 29.81
C ALA A 15 6.99 5.49 30.37
N GLN A 16 6.89 5.58 31.71
CA GLN A 16 5.69 6.10 32.37
C GLN A 16 5.29 7.46 31.75
N PRO A 17 3.99 7.70 31.48
CA PRO A 17 3.55 9.01 31.03
C PRO A 17 3.88 10.06 32.09
N ARG A 18 4.61 11.11 31.70
CA ARG A 18 4.76 12.30 32.56
C ARG A 18 3.37 12.85 32.84
N LYS A 19 3.02 12.96 34.11
CA LYS A 19 1.85 13.70 34.57
C LYS A 19 1.97 15.14 34.08
N GLN A 20 1.18 15.52 33.09
CA GLN A 20 0.81 16.91 32.88
C GLN A 20 -0.43 17.15 33.73
N ASP A 21 -0.23 17.90 34.81
CA ASP A 21 -1.32 18.41 35.64
C ASP A 21 -2.05 19.53 34.88
N ASN A 22 -3.38 19.50 34.96
CA ASN A 22 -4.36 20.53 34.58
C ASN A 22 -4.56 20.86 33.09
N GLU A 23 -5.36 20.05 32.39
CA GLU A 23 -6.26 20.55 31.34
C GLU A 23 -7.65 19.89 31.43
N THR A 24 -8.69 20.69 31.20
CA THR A 24 -10.12 20.34 31.08
C THR A 24 -10.37 19.08 30.23
N PRO A 25 -11.48 18.34 30.43
CA PRO A 25 -11.75 17.10 29.69
C PRO A 25 -12.06 17.40 28.22
N GLN A 26 -11.01 17.59 27.41
CA GLN A 26 -11.10 17.52 25.96
C GLN A 26 -11.41 16.05 25.61
N GLN A 27 -12.44 15.84 24.78
CA GLN A 27 -12.72 14.54 24.19
C GLN A 27 -11.44 14.00 23.57
N ILE A 28 -10.96 12.86 24.08
CA ILE A 28 -9.79 12.16 23.52
C ILE A 28 -10.09 11.90 22.04
N PRO A 29 -9.23 12.34 21.11
CA PRO A 29 -9.43 12.07 19.69
C PRO A 29 -9.62 10.56 19.47
N PRO A 30 -10.57 10.14 18.62
CA PRO A 30 -10.78 8.73 18.36
C PRO A 30 -9.49 8.08 17.83
N ASP A 31 -9.14 6.92 18.39
CA ASP A 31 -7.95 6.13 18.06
C ASP A 31 -7.69 6.07 16.54
N PRO A 32 -6.50 6.51 16.05
CA PRO A 32 -6.19 6.57 14.62
C PRO A 32 -6.36 5.24 13.88
N SER A 33 -6.01 4.13 14.55
CA SER A 33 -6.19 2.78 13.98
C SER A 33 -7.67 2.44 13.79
N LYS A 34 -8.51 2.80 14.77
CA LYS A 34 -9.97 2.59 14.69
C LYS A 34 -10.62 3.45 13.62
N ARG A 35 -10.16 4.69 13.45
CA ARG A 35 -10.65 5.58 12.39
C ARG A 35 -10.33 5.01 11.00
N ALA A 36 -9.11 4.54 10.79
CA ALA A 36 -8.71 3.90 9.54
C ALA A 36 -9.47 2.59 9.28
N ALA A 37 -9.66 1.75 10.31
CA ALA A 37 -10.46 0.54 10.19
C ALA A 37 -11.92 0.82 9.83
N ARG A 38 -12.54 1.85 10.45
CA ARG A 38 -13.91 2.29 10.11
C ARG A 38 -13.99 2.76 8.67
N TRP A 39 -13.05 3.60 8.24
CA TRP A 39 -12.98 4.06 6.85
C TRP A 39 -12.91 2.88 5.88
N LEU A 40 -12.04 1.88 6.15
CA LEU A 40 -11.98 0.68 5.32
C LEU A 40 -13.32 -0.04 5.29
N ILE A 41 -14.01 -0.23 6.41
CA ILE A 41 -15.33 -0.87 6.43
C ILE A 41 -16.35 -0.07 5.60
N MET A 42 -16.30 1.26 5.62
CA MET A 42 -17.17 2.13 4.80
C MET A 42 -16.89 2.00 3.30
N MET A 43 -15.65 1.76 2.90
CA MET A 43 -15.28 1.54 1.49
C MET A 43 -15.67 0.16 0.94
N ARG A 44 -16.29 -0.69 1.77
CA ARG A 44 -16.74 -2.02 1.36
C ARG A 44 -17.94 -1.91 0.42
N ASN A 45 -17.90 -2.61 -0.70
CA ASN A 45 -18.98 -2.63 -1.67
C ASN A 45 -20.15 -3.55 -1.23
N ALA A 46 -21.26 -3.50 -1.96
CA ALA A 46 -22.47 -4.30 -1.68
C ALA A 46 -22.26 -5.82 -1.77
N ALA A 47 -21.20 -6.28 -2.45
CA ALA A 47 -20.81 -7.68 -2.50
C ALA A 47 -19.89 -8.09 -1.33
N TYR A 48 -19.69 -7.21 -0.34
CA TYR A 48 -18.82 -7.40 0.82
C TYR A 48 -17.32 -7.44 0.48
N GLY A 49 -16.92 -6.96 -0.70
CA GLY A 49 -15.54 -6.85 -1.17
C GLY A 49 -15.03 -5.40 -1.18
N TRP A 50 -13.78 -5.23 -1.62
CA TRP A 50 -13.13 -3.93 -1.79
C TRP A 50 -12.46 -3.83 -3.16
N ALA A 51 -11.88 -2.66 -3.46
CA ALA A 51 -10.97 -2.51 -4.60
C ALA A 51 -9.79 -3.51 -4.52
N ASP A 52 -9.30 -3.77 -3.30
CA ASP A 52 -8.34 -4.83 -2.98
C ASP A 52 -8.81 -5.62 -1.75
N THR A 53 -9.74 -6.55 -1.97
CA THR A 53 -10.35 -7.37 -0.92
C THR A 53 -9.35 -8.11 -0.03
N PRO A 54 -8.33 -8.85 -0.54
CA PRO A 54 -7.42 -9.58 0.34
C PRO A 54 -6.61 -8.66 1.25
N ASN A 55 -6.14 -7.51 0.76
CA ASN A 55 -5.38 -6.59 1.61
C ASN A 55 -6.27 -5.89 2.65
N ALA A 56 -7.50 -5.52 2.29
CA ALA A 56 -8.47 -4.95 3.24
C ALA A 56 -8.74 -5.90 4.40
N ILE A 57 -9.02 -7.17 4.10
CA ILE A 57 -9.24 -8.24 5.08
C ILE A 57 -8.01 -8.44 5.95
N LEU A 58 -6.82 -8.50 5.34
CA LEU A 58 -5.56 -8.67 6.07
C LEU A 58 -5.33 -7.51 7.06
N ALA A 59 -5.54 -6.27 6.62
CA ALA A 59 -5.33 -5.10 7.46
C ALA A 59 -6.34 -5.03 8.63
N LEU A 60 -7.61 -5.31 8.37
CA LEU A 60 -8.65 -5.37 9.41
C LEU A 60 -8.36 -6.46 10.45
N GLN A 61 -7.98 -7.65 9.98
CA GLN A 61 -7.66 -8.79 10.85
C GLN A 61 -6.37 -8.59 11.65
N LEU A 62 -5.37 -7.89 11.11
CA LEU A 62 -4.18 -7.54 11.87
C LEU A 62 -4.47 -6.44 12.90
N ALA A 63 -5.28 -5.43 12.54
CA ALA A 63 -5.63 -4.36 13.46
C ALA A 63 -6.54 -4.82 14.61
N ASN A 64 -7.38 -5.80 14.36
CA ASN A 64 -8.21 -6.47 15.36
C ASN A 64 -8.25 -7.98 15.06
N ASP A 65 -7.58 -8.77 15.88
CA ASP A 65 -7.50 -10.23 15.72
C ASP A 65 -8.84 -10.95 15.93
N THR A 66 -9.84 -10.27 16.50
CA THR A 66 -11.21 -10.76 16.62
C THR A 66 -12.13 -10.35 15.47
N TRP A 67 -11.66 -9.53 14.52
CA TRP A 67 -12.48 -9.01 13.42
C TRP A 67 -13.12 -10.12 12.59
N PHE A 68 -12.33 -11.12 12.17
CA PHE A 68 -12.86 -12.33 11.58
C PHE A 68 -13.33 -13.28 12.68
N ASN A 69 -14.64 -13.45 12.76
CA ASN A 69 -15.27 -14.37 13.69
C ASN A 69 -16.30 -15.24 12.95
N LYS A 70 -16.33 -16.54 13.26
CA LYS A 70 -17.31 -17.49 12.71
C LYS A 70 -18.76 -17.16 13.09
N GLN A 71 -18.98 -16.30 14.07
CA GLN A 71 -20.31 -15.82 14.46
C GLN A 71 -20.69 -14.50 13.77
N ASP A 72 -19.72 -13.73 13.28
CA ASP A 72 -19.98 -12.50 12.56
C ASP A 72 -20.21 -12.81 11.07
N LEU A 73 -21.44 -12.57 10.60
CA LEU A 73 -21.80 -12.79 9.20
C LEU A 73 -21.08 -11.80 8.27
N SER A 74 -20.82 -10.58 8.74
CA SER A 74 -20.23 -9.50 7.95
C SER A 74 -18.81 -9.85 7.49
N SER A 75 -17.92 -10.23 8.42
CA SER A 75 -16.56 -10.67 8.11
C SER A 75 -16.54 -11.99 7.32
N GLN A 76 -17.48 -12.91 7.58
CA GLN A 76 -17.60 -14.14 6.80
C GLN A 76 -17.95 -13.88 5.33
N LEU A 77 -18.88 -12.97 5.05
CA LEU A 77 -19.23 -12.60 3.68
C LEU A 77 -18.04 -11.97 2.97
N SER A 78 -17.28 -11.10 3.64
CA SER A 78 -16.05 -10.55 3.08
C SER A 78 -15.00 -11.61 2.76
N VAL A 79 -14.76 -12.57 3.65
CA VAL A 79 -13.85 -13.69 3.38
C VAL A 79 -14.37 -14.56 2.22
N LYS A 80 -15.68 -14.81 2.14
CA LYS A 80 -16.27 -15.56 1.02
C LYS A 80 -16.15 -14.81 -0.30
N GLN A 81 -16.36 -13.51 -0.30
CA GLN A 81 -16.20 -12.66 -1.47
C GLN A 81 -14.75 -12.71 -1.99
N MET A 82 -13.75 -12.59 -1.12
CA MET A 82 -12.34 -12.78 -1.47
C MET A 82 -12.08 -14.14 -2.14
N GLN A 83 -12.64 -15.22 -1.58
CA GLN A 83 -12.50 -16.56 -2.16
C GLN A 83 -13.15 -16.65 -3.55
N ILE A 84 -14.34 -16.06 -3.73
CA ILE A 84 -15.06 -16.02 -5.00
C ILE A 84 -14.28 -15.22 -6.04
N GLU A 85 -13.65 -14.10 -5.67
CA GLU A 85 -12.83 -13.28 -6.58
C GLU A 85 -11.66 -14.09 -7.15
N LEU A 86 -10.88 -14.76 -6.29
CA LEU A 86 -9.77 -15.60 -6.74
C LEU A 86 -10.25 -16.80 -7.57
N LEU A 87 -11.32 -17.49 -7.13
CA LEU A 87 -11.90 -18.60 -7.88
C LEU A 87 -12.40 -18.16 -9.25
N SER A 88 -13.08 -17.03 -9.32
CA SER A 88 -13.61 -16.47 -10.56
C SER A 88 -12.49 -16.09 -11.51
N LYS A 89 -11.36 -15.57 -11.01
CA LYS A 89 -10.16 -15.32 -11.83
C LYS A 89 -9.63 -16.61 -12.43
N ILE A 90 -9.36 -17.64 -11.62
CA ILE A 90 -8.76 -18.90 -12.09
C ILE A 90 -9.71 -19.84 -12.83
N ALA A 91 -11.03 -19.58 -12.78
CA ALA A 91 -12.02 -20.32 -13.55
C ALA A 91 -12.22 -19.75 -14.98
N ARG A 92 -11.70 -18.56 -15.28
CA ARG A 92 -11.78 -17.96 -16.61
C ARG A 92 -11.03 -18.83 -17.62
N ARG A 93 -11.65 -19.07 -18.77
CA ARG A 93 -11.06 -19.88 -19.83
C ARG A 93 -9.72 -19.27 -20.28
N GLY A 94 -8.65 -20.06 -20.20
CA GLY A 94 -7.30 -19.63 -20.58
C GLY A 94 -6.55 -18.83 -19.52
N PHE A 95 -7.14 -18.61 -18.35
CA PHE A 95 -6.47 -18.01 -17.20
C PHE A 95 -6.30 -19.07 -16.11
N HIS A 96 -5.08 -19.27 -15.66
CA HIS A 96 -4.71 -20.27 -14.68
C HIS A 96 -4.10 -19.62 -13.44
N LEU A 97 -3.99 -20.39 -12.35
CA LEU A 97 -3.40 -19.89 -11.10
C LEU A 97 -1.98 -19.32 -11.27
N LYS A 98 -1.19 -19.86 -12.20
CA LYS A 98 0.16 -19.37 -12.51
C LYS A 98 0.19 -17.99 -13.19
N ASP A 99 -0.96 -17.56 -13.72
CA ASP A 99 -1.12 -16.27 -14.40
C ASP A 99 -1.62 -15.20 -13.40
N VAL A 100 -1.93 -15.57 -12.15
CA VAL A 100 -2.16 -14.61 -11.07
C VAL A 100 -0.80 -14.02 -10.65
N PRO A 101 -0.66 -12.69 -10.59
CA PRO A 101 0.59 -12.05 -10.20
C PRO A 101 1.07 -12.48 -8.82
N THR A 102 2.38 -12.67 -8.65
CA THR A 102 2.95 -13.20 -7.40
C THR A 102 2.63 -12.31 -6.21
N GLY A 103 2.75 -10.98 -6.35
CA GLY A 103 2.36 -10.03 -5.29
C GLY A 103 0.88 -10.16 -4.91
N GLU A 104 -0.02 -10.19 -5.90
CA GLU A 104 -1.46 -10.37 -5.68
C GLU A 104 -1.76 -11.70 -4.97
N LEU A 105 -1.21 -12.81 -5.47
CA LEU A 105 -1.42 -14.13 -4.89
C LEU A 105 -0.88 -14.23 -3.45
N SER A 106 0.20 -13.51 -3.16
CA SER A 106 0.77 -13.41 -1.81
C SER A 106 -0.19 -12.76 -0.82
N HIS A 107 -0.88 -11.69 -1.22
CA HIS A 107 -1.92 -11.06 -0.39
C HIS A 107 -3.09 -12.00 -0.12
N TYR A 108 -3.55 -12.75 -1.14
CA TYR A 108 -4.56 -13.80 -0.92
C TYR A 108 -4.09 -14.84 0.09
N VAL A 109 -2.86 -15.33 -0.01
CA VAL A 109 -2.32 -16.31 0.93
C VAL A 109 -2.24 -15.76 2.36
N LEU A 110 -1.78 -14.52 2.54
CA LEU A 110 -1.71 -13.86 3.84
C LEU A 110 -3.12 -13.67 4.44
N ALA A 111 -4.07 -13.14 3.66
CA ALA A 111 -5.44 -12.92 4.10
C ALA A 111 -6.18 -14.23 4.42
N LEU A 112 -6.03 -15.26 3.57
CA LEU A 112 -6.55 -16.60 3.84
C LEU A 112 -5.96 -17.19 5.12
N THR A 113 -4.66 -17.01 5.36
CA THR A 113 -4.01 -17.49 6.57
C THR A 113 -4.52 -16.75 7.80
N ALA A 114 -4.60 -15.42 7.74
CA ALA A 114 -5.09 -14.57 8.83
C ALA A 114 -6.57 -14.85 9.19
N THR A 115 -7.36 -15.33 8.22
CA THR A 115 -8.78 -15.69 8.39
C THR A 115 -9.02 -17.21 8.43
N CYS A 116 -8.01 -17.97 8.80
CA CYS A 116 -8.12 -19.39 9.15
C CYS A 116 -8.58 -20.31 8.01
N GLN A 117 -8.30 -19.91 6.78
CA GLN A 117 -8.48 -20.70 5.57
C GLN A 117 -7.16 -21.41 5.22
N ASN A 118 -7.24 -22.49 4.45
CA ASN A 118 -6.05 -23.28 4.09
C ASN A 118 -5.54 -22.93 2.69
N PRO A 119 -4.49 -22.10 2.54
CA PRO A 119 -3.94 -21.76 1.22
C PRO A 119 -3.23 -22.92 0.50
N ARG A 120 -2.91 -24.03 1.20
CA ARG A 120 -2.34 -25.25 0.57
C ARG A 120 -3.38 -26.08 -0.16
N ASN A 121 -4.65 -25.92 0.19
CA ASN A 121 -5.77 -26.59 -0.45
C ASN A 121 -6.94 -25.62 -0.60
N PHE A 122 -6.69 -24.54 -1.36
CA PHE A 122 -7.70 -23.59 -1.75
C PHE A 122 -8.55 -24.22 -2.87
N TYR A 123 -9.65 -24.88 -2.51
CA TYR A 123 -10.56 -25.52 -3.47
C TYR A 123 -9.85 -26.46 -4.47
N GLY A 124 -8.88 -27.25 -4.01
CA GLY A 124 -8.08 -28.14 -4.86
C GLY A 124 -6.84 -27.50 -5.48
N HIS A 125 -6.61 -26.20 -5.24
CA HIS A 125 -5.42 -25.48 -5.68
C HIS A 125 -4.44 -25.25 -4.53
N ASN A 126 -3.15 -25.49 -4.80
CA ASN A 126 -2.07 -25.20 -3.86
C ASN A 126 -1.44 -23.84 -4.19
N LEU A 127 -1.89 -22.79 -3.49
CA LEU A 127 -1.43 -21.42 -3.74
C LEU A 127 0.05 -21.26 -3.36
N LEU A 128 0.52 -21.96 -2.32
CA LEU A 128 1.92 -21.89 -1.89
C LEU A 128 2.88 -22.49 -2.93
N GLU A 129 2.46 -23.55 -3.63
CA GLU A 129 3.25 -24.14 -4.71
C GLU A 129 3.29 -23.22 -5.94
N ALA A 130 2.21 -22.49 -6.22
CA ALA A 130 2.21 -21.48 -7.28
C ALA A 130 3.20 -20.32 -6.96
N ILE A 131 3.17 -19.79 -5.73
CA ILE A 131 4.13 -18.77 -5.29
C ILE A 131 5.57 -19.31 -5.34
N ASP A 132 5.84 -20.50 -4.80
CA ASP A 132 7.21 -21.07 -4.81
C ASP A 132 7.74 -21.32 -6.23
N ARG A 133 6.86 -21.70 -7.17
CA ARG A 133 7.22 -21.80 -8.60
C ARG A 133 7.51 -20.44 -9.22
N ALA A 134 6.73 -19.40 -8.93
CA ALA A 134 7.01 -18.06 -9.42
C ALA A 134 8.35 -17.54 -8.88
N LEU A 135 8.60 -17.69 -7.57
CA LEU A 135 9.89 -17.37 -6.93
C LEU A 135 11.06 -18.23 -7.43
N PHE A 136 10.80 -19.36 -8.08
CA PHE A 136 11.85 -20.16 -8.75
C PHE A 136 12.31 -19.57 -10.07
N HIS A 137 11.41 -18.92 -10.80
CA HIS A 137 11.71 -18.35 -12.11
C HIS A 137 12.04 -16.86 -12.05
N PHE A 138 12.06 -16.27 -10.86
CA PHE A 138 12.45 -14.87 -10.67
C PHE A 138 13.91 -14.61 -11.08
N PRO A 139 14.22 -13.50 -11.78
CA PRO A 139 13.26 -12.52 -12.32
C PRO A 139 12.68 -12.95 -13.69
N THR A 140 11.45 -12.52 -13.97
CA THR A 140 10.83 -12.56 -15.31
C THR A 140 10.43 -11.14 -15.74
N ALA A 141 10.04 -10.93 -17.00
CA ALA A 141 9.61 -9.62 -17.50
C ALA A 141 8.47 -9.01 -16.66
N GLU A 142 7.52 -9.84 -16.22
CA GLU A 142 6.34 -9.44 -15.44
C GLU A 142 6.53 -9.56 -13.92
N PHE A 143 7.68 -10.08 -13.47
CA PHE A 143 7.99 -10.31 -12.06
C PHE A 143 9.49 -10.15 -11.79
N ASN A 144 9.93 -8.92 -11.58
CA ASN A 144 11.34 -8.53 -11.48
C ASN A 144 11.68 -7.64 -10.26
N ASN A 145 10.72 -7.32 -9.39
CA ASN A 145 10.95 -6.47 -8.21
C ASN A 145 11.06 -7.29 -6.91
N PHE A 146 11.94 -6.83 -6.02
CA PHE A 146 12.17 -7.49 -4.72
C PHE A 146 11.06 -7.23 -3.69
N TYR A 147 10.18 -6.24 -3.92
CA TYR A 147 9.00 -6.02 -3.10
C TYR A 147 8.06 -7.25 -3.17
N GLN A 148 7.60 -7.63 -4.37
CA GLN A 148 6.79 -8.83 -4.59
C GLN A 148 7.53 -10.12 -4.22
N PHE A 149 8.83 -10.20 -4.50
CA PHE A 149 9.62 -11.37 -4.13
C PHE A 149 9.56 -11.59 -2.62
N SER A 150 9.79 -10.52 -1.85
CA SER A 150 9.70 -10.54 -0.40
C SER A 150 8.27 -10.81 0.09
N GLN A 151 7.23 -10.28 -0.57
CA GLN A 151 5.84 -10.65 -0.27
C GLN A 151 5.58 -12.15 -0.44
N GLY A 152 6.09 -12.76 -1.51
CA GLY A 152 5.98 -14.21 -1.75
C GLY A 152 6.68 -15.03 -0.66
N VAL A 153 7.89 -14.63 -0.27
CA VAL A 153 8.63 -15.26 0.84
C VAL A 153 7.84 -15.14 2.15
N LEU A 154 7.31 -13.95 2.43
CA LEU A 154 6.50 -13.66 3.61
C LEU A 154 5.21 -14.49 3.63
N ALA A 155 4.51 -14.61 2.51
CA ALA A 155 3.29 -15.40 2.37
C ALA A 155 3.54 -16.90 2.61
N ILE A 156 4.63 -17.45 2.06
CA ILE A 156 5.05 -18.84 2.34
C ILE A 156 5.30 -19.01 3.84
N CYS A 157 6.06 -18.09 4.44
CA CYS A 157 6.43 -18.17 5.84
C CYS A 157 5.22 -18.05 6.78
N GLY A 158 4.35 -17.05 6.57
CA GLY A 158 3.16 -16.79 7.38
C GLY A 158 2.15 -17.93 7.32
N ALA A 159 2.02 -18.59 6.15
CA ALA A 159 1.22 -19.81 6.01
C ALA A 159 1.81 -21.04 6.75
N GLY A 160 2.96 -20.88 7.42
CA GLY A 160 3.68 -21.91 8.16
C GLY A 160 4.39 -22.92 7.25
N ALA A 161 4.72 -22.55 6.00
CA ALA A 161 5.55 -23.39 5.12
C ALA A 161 7.03 -23.04 5.28
N PRO A 162 7.94 -24.03 5.17
CA PRO A 162 9.36 -23.78 5.30
C PRO A 162 9.87 -22.87 4.18
N VAL A 163 10.55 -21.79 4.54
CA VAL A 163 11.24 -20.93 3.58
C VAL A 163 12.51 -21.64 3.11
N LYS A 164 12.63 -21.83 1.79
CA LYS A 164 13.78 -22.52 1.21
C LYS A 164 15.04 -21.64 1.30
N PRO A 165 16.21 -22.19 1.66
CA PRO A 165 17.47 -21.42 1.73
C PRO A 165 17.85 -20.69 0.45
N ARG A 166 17.44 -21.20 -0.73
CA ARG A 166 17.64 -20.50 -2.01
C ARG A 166 17.03 -19.10 -2.02
N LEU A 167 15.84 -18.94 -1.44
CA LEU A 167 15.10 -17.68 -1.44
C LEU A 167 15.83 -16.62 -0.59
N ILE A 168 16.44 -17.04 0.51
CA ILE A 168 17.30 -16.17 1.33
C ILE A 168 18.53 -15.72 0.55
N LYS A 169 19.16 -16.64 -0.21
CA LYS A 169 20.30 -16.30 -1.06
C LYS A 169 19.93 -15.35 -2.19
N ASP A 170 18.73 -15.48 -2.76
CA ASP A 170 18.25 -14.60 -3.81
C ASP A 170 17.93 -13.20 -3.28
N LEU A 171 17.33 -13.09 -2.08
CA LEU A 171 17.25 -11.82 -1.33
C LEU A 171 18.64 -11.21 -1.09
N ALA A 172 19.61 -12.02 -0.63
CA ALA A 172 20.97 -11.56 -0.39
C ALA A 172 21.66 -11.01 -1.64
N LYS A 173 21.39 -11.58 -2.83
CA LYS A 173 21.92 -11.10 -4.11
C LYS A 173 21.25 -9.81 -4.59
N GLY A 174 19.98 -9.63 -4.27
CA GLY A 174 19.20 -8.45 -4.61
C GLY A 174 19.52 -7.21 -3.78
N GLN A 175 20.14 -7.40 -2.61
CA GLN A 175 20.47 -6.32 -1.70
C GLN A 175 21.63 -5.47 -2.22
N GLN A 176 21.42 -4.15 -2.27
CA GLN A 176 22.41 -3.15 -2.70
C GLN A 176 23.51 -2.93 -1.64
N ALA A 177 24.57 -2.22 -2.03
CA ALA A 177 25.74 -2.00 -1.18
C ALA A 177 25.42 -1.23 0.13
N ASP A 178 24.43 -0.34 0.08
CA ASP A 178 23.94 0.43 1.22
C ASP A 178 23.02 -0.39 2.16
N GLY A 179 22.70 -1.63 1.78
CA GLY A 179 21.82 -2.53 2.52
C GLY A 179 20.36 -2.44 2.13
N GLY A 180 19.99 -1.48 1.30
CA GLY A 180 18.65 -1.34 0.73
C GLY A 180 18.40 -2.34 -0.41
N TYR A 181 17.20 -2.30 -0.95
CA TYR A 181 16.83 -2.97 -2.19
C TYR A 181 16.49 -1.92 -3.25
N PRO A 182 16.57 -2.26 -4.55
CA PRO A 182 16.01 -1.41 -5.60
C PRO A 182 14.56 -1.04 -5.23
N PHE A 183 14.17 0.20 -5.53
CA PHE A 183 12.91 0.79 -5.05
C PHE A 183 12.91 1.10 -3.55
N GLY A 184 14.07 1.38 -2.95
CA GLY A 184 14.16 2.14 -1.71
C GLY A 184 13.47 1.52 -0.47
N VAL A 185 12.64 2.32 0.19
CA VAL A 185 12.16 2.05 1.56
C VAL A 185 11.15 0.92 1.60
N ASP A 186 10.19 0.87 0.68
CA ASP A 186 9.08 -0.08 0.72
C ASP A 186 9.56 -1.53 0.47
N ALA A 187 10.44 -1.74 -0.50
CA ALA A 187 11.03 -3.02 -0.87
C ALA A 187 11.95 -3.52 0.23
N THR A 188 12.71 -2.60 0.85
CA THR A 188 13.55 -2.92 2.00
C THR A 188 12.72 -3.30 3.21
N ALA A 189 11.65 -2.56 3.51
CA ALA A 189 10.72 -2.86 4.59
C ALA A 189 10.04 -4.23 4.41
N MET A 190 9.55 -4.52 3.20
CA MET A 190 8.94 -5.81 2.88
C MET A 190 9.94 -6.97 3.02
N SER A 191 11.20 -6.74 2.63
CA SER A 191 12.28 -7.72 2.80
C SER A 191 12.59 -7.99 4.27
N ILE A 192 12.57 -6.97 5.12
CA ILE A 192 12.72 -7.13 6.58
C ILE A 192 11.56 -7.94 7.15
N LEU A 193 10.31 -7.66 6.76
CA LEU A 193 9.14 -8.42 7.18
C LEU A 193 9.30 -9.92 6.82
N ALA A 194 9.67 -10.22 5.58
CA ALA A 194 9.90 -11.59 5.11
C ALA A 194 11.02 -12.30 5.89
N LEU A 195 12.17 -11.64 6.06
CA LEU A 195 13.33 -12.19 6.76
C LEU A 195 13.06 -12.38 8.26
N SER A 196 12.31 -11.47 8.90
CA SER A 196 11.91 -11.59 10.31
C SER A 196 11.06 -12.83 10.56
N CYS A 197 10.15 -13.15 9.64
CA CYS A 197 9.37 -14.38 9.71
C CYS A 197 10.26 -15.61 9.50
N ALA A 198 11.12 -15.60 8.47
CA ALA A 198 12.01 -16.72 8.16
C ALA A 198 13.00 -17.03 9.29
N GLU A 199 13.50 -16.01 10.01
CA GLU A 199 14.42 -16.19 11.14
C GLU A 199 13.80 -16.98 12.31
N LYS A 200 12.47 -16.86 12.50
CA LYS A 200 11.70 -17.57 13.54
C LYS A 200 11.52 -19.05 13.21
N GLN A 201 11.72 -19.48 11.96
CA GLN A 201 11.59 -20.88 11.57
C GLN A 201 12.76 -21.74 12.05
N ARG A 202 12.52 -23.05 12.18
CA ARG A 202 13.57 -24.02 12.49
C ARG A 202 14.40 -24.32 11.24
N ILE A 203 15.50 -23.59 11.08
CA ILE A 203 16.43 -23.68 9.94
C ILE A 203 17.87 -24.00 10.39
N HIS A 204 18.74 -24.36 9.44
CA HIS A 204 20.15 -24.63 9.72
C HIS A 204 20.90 -23.37 10.16
N LYS A 205 21.92 -23.53 11.03
CA LYS A 205 22.71 -22.41 11.56
C LYS A 205 23.29 -21.51 10.46
N HIS A 206 23.85 -22.10 9.41
CA HIS A 206 24.41 -21.38 8.27
C HIS A 206 23.37 -20.44 7.62
N ASP A 207 22.16 -20.94 7.37
CA ASP A 207 21.10 -20.15 6.76
C ASP A 207 20.57 -19.08 7.72
N LYS A 208 20.58 -19.36 9.03
CA LYS A 208 20.25 -18.36 10.05
C LYS A 208 21.28 -17.22 10.10
N ASP A 209 22.56 -17.54 9.99
CA ASP A 209 23.64 -16.53 9.95
C ASP A 209 23.55 -15.67 8.68
N GLU A 210 23.18 -16.28 7.54
CA GLU A 210 22.87 -15.58 6.28
C GLU A 210 21.69 -14.61 6.46
N ILE A 211 20.56 -15.08 7.00
CA ILE A 211 19.39 -14.25 7.28
C ILE A 211 19.78 -13.06 8.14
N LYS A 212 20.46 -13.29 9.27
CA LYS A 212 20.88 -12.22 10.19
C LYS A 212 21.74 -11.16 9.51
N ARG A 213 22.63 -11.57 8.59
CA ARG A 213 23.49 -10.64 7.85
C ARG A 213 22.68 -9.75 6.90
N VAL A 214 21.80 -10.36 6.08
CA VAL A 214 20.97 -9.63 5.11
C VAL A 214 19.98 -8.72 5.85
N PHE A 215 19.34 -9.27 6.88
CA PHE A 215 18.40 -8.59 7.75
C PHE A 215 19.02 -7.37 8.44
N GLY A 216 20.19 -7.53 9.07
CA GLY A 216 20.87 -6.43 9.77
C GLY A 216 21.26 -5.27 8.85
N LYS A 217 21.67 -5.57 7.62
CA LYS A 217 21.96 -4.53 6.60
C LYS A 217 20.69 -3.75 6.20
N ALA A 218 19.59 -4.46 5.94
CA ALA A 218 18.32 -3.85 5.57
C ALA A 218 17.75 -2.96 6.69
N VAL A 219 17.82 -3.43 7.93
CA VAL A 219 17.41 -2.65 9.10
C VAL A 219 18.28 -1.38 9.27
N ASN A 220 19.60 -1.49 9.07
CA ASN A 220 20.47 -0.33 9.14
C ASN A 220 20.21 0.67 8.00
N TYR A 221 19.88 0.20 6.80
CA TYR A 221 19.44 1.06 5.70
C TYR A 221 18.21 1.88 6.12
N LEU A 222 17.13 1.23 6.60
CA LEU A 222 15.94 1.96 7.04
C LEU A 222 16.27 2.98 8.13
N ARG A 223 17.06 2.61 9.13
CA ARG A 223 17.47 3.54 10.20
C ARG A 223 18.14 4.82 9.66
N ILE A 224 18.93 4.70 8.59
CA ILE A 224 19.57 5.85 7.92
C ILE A 224 18.55 6.67 7.11
N GLN A 225 17.53 6.03 6.54
CA GLN A 225 16.47 6.70 5.78
C GLN A 225 15.46 7.46 6.66
N GLN A 226 15.48 7.30 7.98
CA GLN A 226 14.55 7.99 8.87
C GLN A 226 14.83 9.51 8.89
N ARG A 227 13.81 10.31 8.57
CA ARG A 227 13.89 11.76 8.47
C ARG A 227 13.82 12.47 9.83
N PRO A 228 14.17 13.78 9.90
CA PRO A 228 14.07 14.57 11.13
C PRO A 228 12.67 14.71 11.73
N ASP A 229 11.60 14.43 10.98
CA ASP A 229 10.21 14.38 11.47
C ASP A 229 9.78 12.94 11.86
N GLY A 230 10.70 11.98 11.83
CA GLY A 230 10.47 10.56 12.09
C GLY A 230 9.93 9.77 10.91
N SER A 231 9.52 10.43 9.82
CA SER A 231 8.94 9.77 8.63
C SER A 231 9.99 9.08 7.76
N PHE A 232 9.51 8.27 6.81
CA PHE A 232 10.34 7.61 5.79
C PHE A 232 9.89 8.04 4.37
N GLY A 233 9.63 9.33 4.17
CA GLY A 233 9.10 9.83 2.90
C GLY A 233 7.62 10.16 2.98
N ASN A 234 6.79 9.30 2.40
CA ASN A 234 5.34 9.43 2.38
C ASN A 234 4.66 8.52 3.42
N GLN A 235 3.34 8.59 3.53
CA GLN A 235 2.54 7.79 4.48
C GLN A 235 2.69 6.29 4.23
N HIS A 236 2.73 5.87 2.96
CA HIS A 236 2.91 4.48 2.55
C HIS A 236 4.24 3.90 3.05
N ASN A 237 5.35 4.54 2.69
CA ASN A 237 6.70 4.15 3.08
C ASN A 237 6.87 4.19 4.60
N THR A 238 6.34 5.23 5.25
CA THR A 238 6.37 5.35 6.72
C THR A 238 5.61 4.21 7.39
N GLY A 239 4.41 3.87 6.91
CA GLY A 239 3.63 2.74 7.42
C GLY A 239 4.38 1.41 7.32
N LEU A 240 4.90 1.08 6.14
CA LEU A 240 5.66 -0.16 5.95
C LEU A 240 6.98 -0.19 6.74
N ALA A 241 7.71 0.92 6.79
CA ALA A 241 8.94 1.02 7.57
C ALA A 241 8.67 0.82 9.07
N VAL A 242 7.60 1.41 9.62
CA VAL A 242 7.19 1.18 11.01
C VAL A 242 6.89 -0.30 11.24
N GLN A 243 6.13 -0.97 10.36
CA GLN A 243 5.90 -2.40 10.48
C GLN A 243 7.21 -3.20 10.47
N ALA A 244 8.13 -2.89 9.55
CA ALA A 244 9.41 -3.58 9.43
C ALA A 244 10.28 -3.41 10.69
N MET A 245 10.33 -2.21 11.26
CA MET A 245 11.11 -1.90 12.45
C MET A 245 10.51 -2.55 13.72
N ILE A 246 9.17 -2.64 13.81
CA ILE A 246 8.47 -3.42 14.85
C ILE A 246 8.78 -4.91 14.70
N ALA A 247 8.67 -5.46 13.49
CA ALA A 247 8.97 -6.87 13.22
C ALA A 247 10.44 -7.22 13.50
N ALA A 248 11.33 -6.23 13.37
CA ALA A 248 12.73 -6.37 13.71
C ALA A 248 13.03 -6.33 15.21
N ASN A 249 12.02 -6.07 16.04
CA ASN A 249 12.14 -5.99 17.50
C ASN A 249 13.28 -5.06 17.93
N LEU A 250 13.38 -3.91 17.27
CA LEU A 250 14.37 -2.90 17.61
C LEU A 250 14.03 -2.22 18.92
N GLU A 251 15.07 -1.95 19.70
CA GLU A 251 14.95 -1.16 20.92
C GLU A 251 14.37 0.23 20.59
N PRO A 252 13.33 0.70 21.30
CA PRO A 252 12.71 2.01 21.05
C PRO A 252 13.69 3.18 21.04
N ALA A 253 14.80 3.08 21.78
CA ALA A 253 15.83 4.12 21.82
C ALA A 253 16.71 4.20 20.54
N THR A 254 16.63 3.21 19.64
CA THR A 254 17.51 3.11 18.47
C THR A 254 16.93 3.73 17.19
N TRP A 255 15.67 4.14 17.24
CA TRP A 255 14.95 4.79 16.14
C TRP A 255 13.77 5.62 16.67
N ARG A 256 13.27 6.56 15.87
CA ARG A 256 12.27 7.54 16.32
C ARG A 256 10.84 7.05 16.09
N CYS A 257 10.45 5.93 16.70
CA CYS A 257 9.11 5.38 16.48
C CYS A 257 7.97 6.34 16.90
N PRO A 258 8.00 6.99 18.08
CA PRO A 258 6.95 7.94 18.47
C PRO A 258 6.73 9.05 17.43
N ASP A 259 7.81 9.57 16.88
CA ASP A 259 7.76 10.63 15.86
C ASP A 259 7.17 10.11 14.55
N ALA A 260 7.54 8.89 14.13
CA ALA A 260 6.98 8.24 12.94
C ALA A 260 5.45 8.04 13.07
N LEU A 261 4.98 7.53 14.22
CA LEU A 261 3.54 7.33 14.49
C LEU A 261 2.78 8.66 14.63
N THR A 262 3.42 9.67 15.22
CA THR A 262 2.86 11.02 15.34
C THR A 262 2.70 11.65 13.95
N THR A 263 3.73 11.52 13.11
CA THR A 263 3.69 12.03 11.73
C THR A 263 2.63 11.32 10.90
N LEU A 264 2.49 9.99 11.00
CA LEU A 264 1.37 9.28 10.39
C LEU A 264 0.04 9.85 10.87
N THR A 265 -0.19 9.89 12.19
CA THR A 265 -1.46 10.37 12.77
C THR A 265 -1.81 11.79 12.33
N ARG A 266 -0.83 12.69 12.24
CA ARG A 266 -1.03 14.08 11.76
C ARG A 266 -1.49 14.14 10.30
N THR A 267 -1.10 13.16 9.48
CA THR A 267 -1.49 13.08 8.07
C THR A 267 -2.80 12.32 7.81
N GLN A 268 -3.47 11.81 8.86
CA GLN A 268 -4.75 11.12 8.71
C GLN A 268 -5.87 12.13 8.39
N HIS A 269 -6.63 11.89 7.32
CA HIS A 269 -7.78 12.71 6.95
C HIS A 269 -8.90 12.60 7.99
N GLN A 270 -9.87 13.51 7.95
CA GLN A 270 -10.99 13.55 8.91
C GLN A 270 -11.87 12.29 8.84
N ASP A 271 -12.05 11.72 7.65
CA ASP A 271 -12.77 10.48 7.40
C ASP A 271 -12.03 9.22 7.88
N GLY A 272 -10.75 9.35 8.26
CA GLY A 272 -9.90 8.25 8.75
C GLY A 272 -8.95 7.67 7.70
N SER A 273 -9.03 8.10 6.45
CA SER A 273 -8.15 7.66 5.37
C SER A 273 -6.73 8.25 5.45
N PHE A 274 -5.83 7.66 4.67
CA PHE A 274 -4.47 8.14 4.43
C PHE A 274 -4.22 8.29 2.94
N GLY A 275 -3.89 9.52 2.52
CA GLY A 275 -3.64 9.82 1.11
C GLY A 275 -4.88 9.61 0.24
N GLN A 276 -4.69 9.64 -1.08
CA GLN A 276 -5.79 9.51 -2.04
C GLN A 276 -6.13 8.06 -2.41
N PHE A 277 -5.30 7.09 -2.00
CA PHE A 277 -5.44 5.69 -2.39
C PHE A 277 -5.96 4.83 -1.26
N PHE A 278 -6.93 4.00 -1.61
CA PHE A 278 -7.38 2.89 -0.78
C PHE A 278 -6.21 2.12 -0.16
N GLN A 279 -5.21 1.78 -0.98
CA GLN A 279 -4.09 0.94 -0.58
C GLN A 279 -3.20 1.57 0.50
N THR A 280 -3.04 2.90 0.50
CA THR A 280 -2.25 3.60 1.51
C THR A 280 -2.85 3.42 2.90
N THR A 281 -4.17 3.59 3.03
CA THR A 281 -4.87 3.33 4.30
C THR A 281 -4.73 1.88 4.73
N VAL A 282 -4.87 0.94 3.79
CA VAL A 282 -4.74 -0.50 4.05
C VAL A 282 -3.35 -0.86 4.59
N GLN A 283 -2.28 -0.30 4.05
CA GLN A 283 -0.91 -0.61 4.48
C GLN A 283 -0.45 0.16 5.71
N VAL A 284 -1.03 1.33 5.99
CA VAL A 284 -0.74 2.09 7.21
C VAL A 284 -1.45 1.49 8.42
N LEU A 285 -2.64 0.93 8.25
CA LEU A 285 -3.47 0.45 9.36
C LEU A 285 -2.75 -0.54 10.31
N PRO A 286 -2.05 -1.60 9.85
CA PRO A 286 -1.33 -2.50 10.75
C PRO A 286 -0.31 -1.77 11.61
N ALA A 287 0.43 -0.80 11.04
CA ALA A 287 1.43 -0.03 11.77
C ALA A 287 0.81 0.77 12.93
N LEU A 288 -0.34 1.41 12.70
CA LEU A 288 -1.08 2.15 13.74
C LEU A 288 -1.59 1.23 14.86
N ALA A 289 -1.94 0.00 14.51
CA ALA A 289 -2.36 -1.03 15.46
C ALA A 289 -1.18 -1.72 16.17
N GLY A 290 0.07 -1.32 15.90
CA GLY A 290 1.27 -1.95 16.47
C GLY A 290 1.50 -3.37 15.94
N LYS A 291 1.03 -3.66 14.73
CA LYS A 291 1.02 -4.98 14.10
C LYS A 291 1.75 -4.93 12.76
N THR A 292 2.15 -6.10 12.29
CA THR A 292 2.99 -6.23 11.09
C THR A 292 2.47 -7.38 10.23
N TYR A 293 2.76 -7.35 8.92
CA TYR A 293 2.47 -8.51 8.07
C TYR A 293 3.24 -9.78 8.50
N ALA A 294 4.33 -9.64 9.25
CA ALA A 294 5.07 -10.77 9.82
C ALA A 294 4.40 -11.40 11.06
N ASP A 295 3.34 -10.77 11.59
CA ASP A 295 2.52 -11.34 12.67
C ASP A 295 1.48 -12.33 12.15
N VAL A 296 1.23 -12.37 10.82
CA VAL A 296 0.37 -13.38 10.21
C VAL A 296 0.95 -14.76 10.45
N ASN A 297 0.26 -15.54 11.28
CA ASN A 297 0.65 -16.89 11.61
C ASN A 297 -0.58 -17.75 11.91
N ARG A 298 -0.39 -19.07 11.93
CA ARG A 298 -1.50 -20.02 12.20
C ARG A 298 -2.07 -19.92 13.62
N ILE A 299 -1.34 -19.37 14.57
CA ILE A 299 -1.77 -19.24 15.98
C ILE A 299 -2.89 -18.20 16.11
N MET A 300 -2.99 -17.24 15.18
CA MET A 300 -4.16 -16.34 15.07
C MET A 300 -5.48 -17.11 14.98
N CYS A 301 -5.45 -18.37 14.55
CA CYS A 301 -6.60 -19.24 14.40
C CYS A 301 -6.81 -20.22 15.55
N GLU A 302 -5.88 -20.28 16.50
CA GLU A 302 -5.94 -21.13 17.69
C GLU A 302 -6.52 -20.38 18.90
N MET A 303 -6.61 -19.05 18.83
CA MET A 303 -7.25 -18.18 19.81
C MET A 303 -8.66 -17.80 19.36
N ALA A 304 -9.61 -18.74 19.41
CA ALA A 304 -11.01 -18.38 19.53
C ALA A 304 -11.28 -18.04 21.01
N PRO A 305 -11.76 -16.83 21.36
CA PRO A 305 -12.03 -16.51 22.75
C PRO A 305 -13.12 -17.45 23.29
N ILE A 306 -12.83 -18.08 24.43
CA ILE A 306 -13.88 -18.43 25.39
C ILE A 306 -14.38 -17.07 25.88
N MET A 307 -15.61 -16.70 25.53
CA MET A 307 -16.20 -15.43 25.92
C MET A 307 -16.30 -15.37 27.45
N ASP A 308 -15.56 -14.45 28.08
CA ASP A 308 -16.00 -13.85 29.33
C ASP A 308 -17.12 -12.84 28.97
N GLU A 309 -18.24 -12.89 29.67
CA GLU A 309 -19.53 -12.27 29.32
C GLU A 309 -19.58 -10.72 29.34
N ASP A 310 -18.44 -10.03 29.44
CA ASP A 310 -18.39 -8.59 29.75
C ASP A 310 -17.87 -7.65 28.64
N GLU A 311 -17.51 -8.15 27.45
CA GLU A 311 -17.15 -7.27 26.32
C GLU A 311 -18.29 -7.18 25.30
N GLU A 312 -18.90 -5.99 25.21
CA GLU A 312 -19.89 -5.65 24.18
C GLU A 312 -19.36 -6.02 22.80
N SER A 313 -19.97 -7.07 22.24
CA SER A 313 -19.99 -7.39 20.83
C SER A 313 -20.22 -6.12 20.02
N PHE A 314 -19.21 -5.72 19.26
CA PHE A 314 -19.25 -4.58 18.33
C PHE A 314 -20.11 -4.93 17.11
N LEU A 315 -21.39 -5.21 17.35
CA LEU A 315 -22.45 -5.20 16.35
C LEU A 315 -22.76 -3.73 16.09
N MET A 316 -21.98 -3.11 15.20
CA MET A 316 -22.39 -1.84 14.60
C MET A 316 -23.58 -2.15 13.71
N THR A 317 -24.78 -1.94 14.25
CA THR A 317 -25.99 -1.79 13.45
C THR A 317 -25.78 -0.63 12.49
N GLU A 318 -26.16 -0.85 11.23
CA GLU A 318 -26.07 0.04 10.06
C GLU A 318 -26.90 1.35 10.19
N TYR A 319 -27.20 1.78 11.41
CA TYR A 319 -28.06 2.91 11.74
C TYR A 319 -27.38 3.77 12.79
N ASP A 320 -26.43 4.61 12.36
CA ASP A 320 -26.02 5.85 13.06
C ASP A 320 -25.26 6.76 12.07
N LEU A 321 -25.86 6.96 10.89
CA LEU A 321 -25.31 7.77 9.81
C LEU A 321 -26.38 8.74 9.30
N TYR A 322 -26.38 9.96 9.82
CA TYR A 322 -26.50 11.22 9.05
C TYR A 322 -26.60 12.41 10.02
N ASP A 323 -25.66 13.35 9.90
CA ASP A 323 -25.87 14.76 10.28
C ASP A 323 -25.54 15.60 9.04
N PRO A 324 -26.54 16.14 8.32
CA PRO A 324 -26.31 16.89 7.10
C PRO A 324 -26.40 18.38 7.38
N GLU A 325 -25.33 19.01 7.85
CA GLU A 325 -25.27 20.48 7.84
C GLU A 325 -23.82 20.95 8.01
N GLU A 326 -23.17 21.28 6.89
CA GLU A 326 -22.41 22.51 6.65
C GLU A 326 -21.64 22.40 5.32
N GLU A 327 -22.17 23.01 4.24
CA GLU A 327 -21.38 23.27 3.04
C GLU A 327 -20.57 24.58 3.22
N PRO A 328 -19.23 24.55 3.08
CA PRO A 328 -18.47 25.77 2.95
C PRO A 328 -18.36 26.17 1.48
N ASN A 329 -18.92 27.32 1.15
CA ASN A 329 -18.66 28.08 -0.07
C ASN A 329 -17.15 28.36 -0.20
N HIS A 330 -16.45 27.61 -1.05
CA HIS A 330 -15.05 27.89 -1.40
C HIS A 330 -14.94 28.51 -2.81
N TYR A 331 -14.30 29.68 -2.87
CA TYR A 331 -13.95 30.35 -4.12
C TYR A 331 -12.97 29.48 -4.91
N VAL A 332 -13.41 28.97 -6.06
CA VAL A 332 -12.55 28.25 -7.01
C VAL A 332 -11.73 29.28 -7.79
N SER A 333 -10.44 29.43 -7.47
CA SER A 333 -9.50 30.19 -8.30
C SER A 333 -8.96 29.31 -9.44
N ASN A 334 -8.71 29.89 -10.62
CA ASN A 334 -8.00 29.18 -11.70
C ASN A 334 -6.49 29.30 -11.49
N MET A 335 -5.76 28.23 -11.79
CA MET A 335 -4.30 28.17 -11.78
C MET A 335 -3.78 27.75 -13.16
N THR A 336 -2.56 28.17 -13.49
CA THR A 336 -1.86 27.72 -14.70
C THR A 336 -0.74 26.77 -14.31
N VAL A 337 -0.70 25.63 -14.98
CA VAL A 337 0.27 24.54 -14.81
C VAL A 337 1.10 24.43 -16.08
N GLN A 338 2.41 24.34 -15.94
CA GLN A 338 3.30 23.99 -17.04
C GLN A 338 3.59 22.50 -16.99
N TYR A 339 3.04 21.73 -17.94
CA TYR A 339 3.25 20.29 -18.06
C TYR A 339 4.29 20.01 -19.14
N THR A 340 5.41 19.41 -18.75
CA THR A 340 6.50 19.01 -19.65
C THR A 340 6.66 17.50 -19.67
N ILE A 341 6.78 16.91 -20.86
CA ILE A 341 7.20 15.53 -21.08
C ILE A 341 8.64 15.52 -21.59
N HIS A 342 9.45 14.58 -21.11
CA HIS A 342 10.85 14.41 -21.55
C HIS A 342 11.25 12.93 -21.54
N SER A 343 11.98 12.49 -22.57
CA SER A 343 12.60 11.16 -22.60
C SER A 343 14.11 11.27 -22.76
N ASP A 344 14.85 10.65 -21.84
CA ASP A 344 16.32 10.59 -21.92
C ASP A 344 16.82 9.73 -23.09
N PHE A 345 15.96 8.86 -23.62
CA PHE A 345 16.27 7.90 -24.68
C PHE A 345 15.75 8.35 -26.05
N HIS A 346 14.67 9.12 -26.07
CA HIS A 346 14.08 9.67 -27.28
C HIS A 346 14.10 11.20 -27.15
N PRO A 347 15.20 11.88 -27.51
CA PRO A 347 15.33 13.34 -27.34
C PRO A 347 14.26 14.14 -28.09
N ASN A 348 13.71 13.56 -29.16
CA ASN A 348 12.61 14.13 -29.94
C ASN A 348 11.27 14.13 -29.18
N VAL A 349 11.18 13.37 -28.08
CA VAL A 349 10.02 13.28 -27.18
C VAL A 349 10.27 14.22 -26.01
N SER A 350 10.30 15.52 -26.35
CA SER A 350 10.34 16.62 -25.39
C SER A 350 9.31 17.65 -25.82
N ALA A 351 8.31 17.90 -24.99
CA ALA A 351 7.26 18.87 -25.26
C ALA A 351 6.78 19.50 -23.95
N SER A 352 6.37 20.77 -24.00
CA SER A 352 5.79 21.49 -22.87
C SER A 352 4.49 22.15 -23.32
N ILE A 353 3.49 22.13 -22.44
CA ILE A 353 2.20 22.78 -22.65
C ILE A 353 1.75 23.50 -21.37
N GLU A 354 1.13 24.65 -21.52
CA GLU A 354 0.49 25.38 -20.42
C GLU A 354 -1.01 25.08 -20.38
N ILE A 355 -1.51 24.69 -19.21
CA ILE A 355 -2.91 24.35 -19.00
C ILE A 355 -3.44 25.15 -17.81
N THR A 356 -4.49 25.92 -18.06
CA THR A 356 -5.22 26.64 -17.01
C THR A 356 -6.40 25.80 -16.55
N VAL A 357 -6.45 25.49 -15.26
CA VAL A 357 -7.44 24.62 -14.63
C VAL A 357 -7.90 25.22 -13.29
N PRO A 358 -9.07 24.81 -12.77
CA PRO A 358 -9.45 25.10 -11.38
C PRO A 358 -8.36 24.66 -10.38
N SER A 359 -8.23 25.39 -9.28
CA SER A 359 -7.38 24.96 -8.15
C SER A 359 -7.88 23.60 -7.64
N ASN A 360 -6.95 22.72 -7.25
CA ASN A 360 -7.21 21.31 -6.85
C ASN A 360 -7.64 20.36 -7.98
N THR A 361 -7.39 20.70 -9.24
CA THR A 361 -7.55 19.75 -10.35
C THR A 361 -6.50 18.64 -10.25
N SER A 362 -6.91 17.38 -10.49
CA SER A 362 -5.99 16.24 -10.45
C SER A 362 -5.07 16.25 -11.68
N PHE A 363 -3.89 15.64 -11.57
CA PHE A 363 -2.99 15.59 -12.72
C PHE A 363 -3.53 14.71 -13.85
N ILE A 364 -4.42 13.73 -13.59
CA ILE A 364 -5.05 12.93 -14.65
C ILE A 364 -5.96 13.80 -15.52
N ASP A 365 -6.73 14.70 -14.89
CA ASP A 365 -7.53 15.69 -15.62
C ASP A 365 -6.63 16.64 -16.43
N ILE A 366 -5.45 17.00 -15.91
CA ILE A 366 -4.47 17.83 -16.63
C ILE A 366 -3.88 17.05 -17.82
N MET A 367 -3.61 15.75 -17.68
CA MET A 367 -3.15 14.89 -18.77
C MET A 367 -4.22 14.70 -19.84
N ASP A 368 -5.50 14.57 -19.46
CA ASP A 368 -6.63 14.53 -20.40
C ASP A 368 -6.73 15.84 -21.19
N LEU A 369 -6.69 16.99 -20.51
CA LEU A 369 -6.70 18.30 -21.14
C LEU A 369 -5.48 18.52 -22.04
N ALA A 370 -4.31 17.97 -21.68
CA ALA A 370 -3.11 18.02 -22.51
C ALA A 370 -3.28 17.19 -23.78
N ALA A 371 -3.77 15.96 -23.65
CA ALA A 371 -3.99 15.01 -24.74
C ALA A 371 -5.04 15.50 -25.76
N GLU A 372 -6.05 16.26 -25.31
CA GLU A 372 -7.02 16.92 -26.19
C GLU A 372 -6.42 18.07 -27.00
N ARG A 373 -5.43 18.78 -26.45
CA ARG A 373 -4.82 19.96 -27.08
C ARG A 373 -3.67 19.62 -28.00
N ASP A 374 -2.91 18.57 -27.69
CA ASP A 374 -1.72 18.19 -28.43
C ASP A 374 -1.51 16.67 -28.39
N GLU A 375 -1.46 16.05 -29.57
CA GLU A 375 -1.34 14.61 -29.75
C GLU A 375 -0.09 14.02 -29.09
N ARG A 376 0.97 14.83 -28.87
CA ARG A 376 2.20 14.41 -28.18
C ARG A 376 1.98 14.05 -26.72
N PHE A 377 0.89 14.51 -26.11
CA PHE A 377 0.53 14.25 -24.72
C PHE A 377 -0.51 13.13 -24.56
N ARG A 378 -0.95 12.49 -25.65
CA ARG A 378 -1.82 11.31 -25.55
C ARG A 378 -1.08 10.23 -24.76
N TYR A 379 -1.79 9.55 -23.87
CA TYR A 379 -1.17 8.61 -22.96
C TYR A 379 -2.01 7.33 -22.84
N GLU A 380 -1.38 6.27 -22.34
CA GLU A 380 -2.05 5.04 -21.91
C GLU A 380 -1.87 4.92 -20.40
N ALA A 381 -2.98 4.79 -19.68
CA ALA A 381 -2.96 4.58 -18.24
C ALA A 381 -3.91 3.45 -17.80
N PRO A 382 -3.47 2.18 -17.79
CA PRO A 382 -4.27 1.09 -17.24
C PRO A 382 -4.63 1.28 -15.77
N ASP A 383 -5.84 0.83 -15.40
CA ASP A 383 -6.32 0.78 -14.02
C ASP A 383 -5.54 -0.27 -13.20
N THR A 384 -5.08 0.15 -12.02
CA THR A 384 -4.44 -0.74 -11.05
C THR A 384 -5.13 -0.66 -9.69
N LYS A 385 -4.81 -1.58 -8.77
CA LYS A 385 -5.22 -1.51 -7.35
C LYS A 385 -4.78 -0.21 -6.65
N TRP A 386 -3.84 0.49 -7.28
CA TRP A 386 -3.30 1.73 -6.82
C TRP A 386 -3.81 2.95 -7.60
N GLY A 387 -4.69 2.84 -8.59
CA GLY A 387 -5.12 3.95 -9.46
C GLY A 387 -4.56 3.86 -10.89
N HIS A 388 -4.64 4.95 -11.66
CA HIS A 388 -4.21 5.02 -13.06
C HIS A 388 -2.68 5.06 -13.19
N TYR A 389 -2.10 4.03 -13.79
CA TYR A 389 -0.65 3.90 -13.99
C TYR A 389 -0.24 4.24 -15.42
N VAL A 390 0.60 5.24 -15.63
CA VAL A 390 1.02 5.67 -16.98
C VAL A 390 2.03 4.69 -17.58
N SER A 391 1.59 3.91 -18.56
CA SER A 391 2.43 2.95 -19.29
C SER A 391 3.00 3.52 -20.60
N ALA A 392 2.38 4.56 -21.16
CA ALA A 392 2.87 5.21 -22.37
C ALA A 392 2.47 6.69 -22.44
N ILE A 393 3.32 7.52 -23.06
CA ILE A 393 3.01 8.91 -23.44
C ILE A 393 3.56 9.17 -24.85
N GLY A 394 2.70 9.72 -25.71
CA GLY A 394 2.97 9.92 -27.13
C GLY A 394 3.27 8.60 -27.82
N GLU A 395 4.47 8.51 -28.42
CA GLU A 395 4.96 7.31 -29.10
C GLU A 395 5.86 6.43 -28.22
N VAL A 396 6.06 6.80 -26.95
CA VAL A 396 6.99 6.11 -26.04
C VAL A 396 6.23 5.32 -25.00
N THR A 397 6.39 4.00 -25.08
CA THR A 397 5.93 3.02 -24.09
C THR A 397 7.08 2.67 -23.15
N GLU A 398 6.75 2.35 -21.90
CA GLU A 398 7.68 1.79 -20.94
C GLU A 398 8.32 0.46 -21.40
N ASP A 399 9.44 0.10 -20.77
CA ASP A 399 10.16 -1.14 -21.06
C ASP A 399 10.62 -1.81 -19.77
N HIS A 400 9.98 -2.92 -19.43
CA HIS A 400 10.24 -3.70 -18.21
C HIS A 400 11.58 -4.42 -18.23
N ASP A 401 12.02 -4.88 -19.41
CA ASP A 401 13.27 -5.64 -19.55
C ASP A 401 14.46 -4.72 -19.30
N GLU A 402 14.39 -3.48 -19.79
CA GLU A 402 15.38 -2.44 -19.59
C GLU A 402 15.11 -1.57 -18.34
N LYS A 403 14.10 -1.92 -17.53
CA LYS A 403 13.67 -1.19 -16.32
C LYS A 403 13.40 0.31 -16.56
N ARG A 404 12.75 0.65 -17.67
CA ARG A 404 12.40 2.03 -18.05
C ARG A 404 10.93 2.29 -17.79
N TYR A 405 10.65 3.28 -16.94
CA TYR A 405 9.29 3.63 -16.50
C TYR A 405 9.06 5.14 -16.59
N TRP A 406 7.81 5.57 -16.71
CA TRP A 406 7.47 6.99 -16.58
C TRP A 406 7.50 7.42 -15.11
N THR A 407 8.14 8.55 -14.83
CA THR A 407 8.24 9.18 -13.51
C THR A 407 7.63 10.57 -13.58
N ILE A 408 6.70 10.87 -12.69
CA ILE A 408 6.16 12.23 -12.53
C ILE A 408 7.02 12.97 -11.50
N MET A 409 7.33 14.23 -11.76
CA MET A 409 8.10 15.09 -10.88
C MET A 409 7.41 16.45 -10.78
N LEU A 410 7.35 16.99 -9.58
CA LEU A 410 7.02 18.39 -9.34
C LEU A 410 8.36 19.15 -9.22
N ASP A 411 8.52 20.25 -9.96
CA ASP A 411 9.75 21.04 -9.91
C ASP A 411 9.87 21.79 -8.56
N PRO A 412 10.94 21.57 -7.78
CA PRO A 412 11.16 22.24 -6.51
C PRO A 412 11.92 23.58 -6.60
N ASP A 413 12.35 24.05 -7.78
CA ASP A 413 13.26 25.20 -7.91
C ASP A 413 12.59 26.60 -7.88
N ILE A 414 11.40 26.73 -7.29
CA ILE A 414 10.86 28.02 -6.84
C ILE A 414 10.88 28.04 -5.31
N SER A 415 11.75 28.88 -4.74
CA SER A 415 11.97 28.98 -3.29
C SER A 415 10.66 29.16 -2.54
N ILE A 416 10.31 28.19 -1.69
CA ILE A 416 9.25 28.31 -0.72
C ILE A 416 9.90 28.87 0.55
N ASP A 417 9.95 30.20 0.64
CA ASP A 417 10.10 30.87 1.93
C ASP A 417 8.95 30.45 2.85
N GLU A 418 9.25 30.44 4.14
CA GLU A 418 8.47 29.97 5.27
C GLU A 418 6.95 30.23 5.20
N GLU A 419 6.20 29.30 5.81
CA GLU A 419 4.74 29.32 6.02
C GLU A 419 3.89 29.11 4.76
N PHE A 420 3.21 27.96 4.63
CA PHE A 420 1.75 27.90 4.54
C PHE A 420 1.25 26.46 4.58
N GLU A 421 0.04 26.36 5.12
CA GLU A 421 -0.61 25.20 5.71
C GLU A 421 -1.08 24.16 4.68
N VAL A 422 -1.02 22.89 5.11
CA VAL A 422 -2.11 21.90 5.06
C VAL A 422 -3.15 22.14 3.94
N LEU A 423 -3.02 21.45 2.81
CA LEU A 423 -4.11 21.38 1.82
C LEU A 423 -5.05 20.21 2.14
N LYS A 424 -6.22 20.60 2.67
CA LYS A 424 -7.42 19.79 2.87
C LYS A 424 -8.01 19.33 1.54
N VAL A 425 -8.58 18.13 1.56
CA VAL A 425 -9.30 17.48 0.46
C VAL A 425 -10.81 17.69 0.64
N THR A 426 -11.47 18.14 -0.42
CA THR A 426 -12.92 18.10 -0.68
C THR A 426 -13.05 17.68 -2.14
N GLY A 427 -13.89 16.76 -2.62
CA GLY A 427 -15.05 16.03 -2.12
C GLY A 427 -15.77 15.48 -3.37
N TYR A 428 -16.38 14.31 -3.25
CA TYR A 428 -17.01 13.49 -4.29
C TYR A 428 -18.04 14.21 -5.19
N ALA A 429 -18.11 13.82 -6.47
CA ALA A 429 -19.23 14.10 -7.35
C ALA A 429 -20.13 12.86 -7.51
N HIS A 430 -21.39 12.98 -7.09
CA HIS A 430 -22.47 12.07 -7.42
C HIS A 430 -22.78 12.13 -8.92
N GLY A 431 -22.75 10.97 -9.59
CA GLY A 431 -23.23 10.83 -10.96
C GLY A 431 -24.76 10.87 -11.03
N THR A 432 -25.30 11.76 -11.84
CA THR A 432 -26.66 11.67 -12.38
C THR A 432 -26.65 10.88 -13.68
N GLU A 433 -27.60 9.96 -13.81
CA GLU A 433 -27.86 9.19 -15.02
C GLU A 433 -28.17 10.08 -16.23
N GLY A 434 -27.66 9.71 -17.41
CA GLY A 434 -27.97 10.36 -18.67
C GLY A 434 -27.30 9.74 -19.90
N GLU A 435 -27.94 8.70 -20.45
CA GLU A 435 -27.97 8.28 -21.86
C GLU A 435 -26.68 8.12 -22.70
N SER A 436 -26.38 6.84 -22.98
CA SER A 436 -26.09 6.25 -24.31
C SER A 436 -25.28 7.05 -25.34
N GLY A 437 -23.98 6.72 -25.43
CA GLY A 437 -23.12 6.98 -26.60
C GLY A 437 -22.28 5.77 -26.97
N ARG A 438 -22.78 4.95 -27.89
CA ARG A 438 -22.16 3.72 -28.40
C ARG A 438 -20.98 4.06 -29.32
N LEU A 439 -19.74 3.74 -28.92
CA LEU A 439 -18.61 3.60 -29.86
C LEU A 439 -17.98 2.22 -29.71
N ARG A 440 -18.18 1.39 -30.73
CA ARG A 440 -17.49 0.12 -30.94
C ARG A 440 -16.08 0.42 -31.46
N GLY A 441 -15.07 0.13 -30.65
CA GLY A 441 -13.70 -0.12 -31.10
C GLY A 441 -13.35 -1.59 -30.82
N HIS A 442 -12.83 -2.30 -31.81
CA HIS A 442 -12.31 -3.65 -31.64
C HIS A 442 -11.09 -3.65 -30.71
N PHE A 443 -11.19 -4.33 -29.57
CA PHE A 443 -10.04 -4.66 -28.71
C PHE A 443 -9.33 -5.91 -29.24
N PRO A 444 -8.00 -5.89 -29.46
CA PRO A 444 -7.21 -7.10 -29.45
C PRO A 444 -7.22 -7.69 -28.03
N GLN A 445 -7.43 -9.01 -27.95
CA GLN A 445 -7.34 -9.77 -26.72
C GLN A 445 -5.89 -9.84 -26.24
N GLY A 446 -5.68 -9.55 -24.95
CA GLY A 446 -4.54 -10.04 -24.18
C GLY A 446 -3.49 -9.01 -23.83
N LEU A 447 -3.77 -8.17 -22.83
CA LEU A 447 -2.76 -7.51 -22.00
C LEU A 447 -3.34 -7.39 -20.58
N HIS A 448 -3.09 -8.43 -19.77
CA HIS A 448 -3.23 -8.35 -18.32
C HIS A 448 -1.81 -8.25 -17.77
N GLN A 449 -1.36 -7.03 -17.50
CA GLN A 449 -0.07 -6.78 -16.86
C GLN A 449 -0.28 -6.39 -15.40
N SER A 450 0.61 -6.87 -14.56
CA SER A 450 0.57 -6.74 -13.11
C SER A 450 1.78 -5.99 -12.61
N PHE A 451 1.55 -4.94 -11.82
CA PHE A 451 2.58 -3.98 -11.43
C PHE A 451 2.68 -3.85 -9.90
N ASP A 452 3.91 -3.85 -9.36
CA ASP A 452 4.28 -3.63 -7.96
C ASP A 452 5.65 -2.94 -7.83
N GLY A 453 5.90 -2.30 -6.66
CA GLY A 453 7.22 -2.00 -6.05
C GLY A 453 7.81 -0.61 -6.37
N GLU A 454 7.76 0.33 -5.41
CA GLU A 454 7.71 1.81 -5.52
C GLU A 454 6.84 2.35 -6.65
N LEU A 455 5.85 3.14 -6.24
CA LEU A 455 4.95 3.92 -7.07
C LEU A 455 5.77 4.79 -8.06
N PRO A 456 5.85 4.46 -9.37
CA PRO A 456 5.86 5.52 -10.36
C PRO A 456 4.66 6.38 -10.02
N LEU A 457 4.90 7.65 -9.68
CA LEU A 457 3.85 8.58 -9.24
C LEU A 457 2.65 8.40 -10.17
N LYS A 458 1.52 8.00 -9.56
CA LYS A 458 0.29 7.78 -10.29
C LYS A 458 -0.34 9.12 -10.57
N VAL A 459 -1.01 9.26 -11.70
CA VAL A 459 -1.50 10.58 -12.11
C VAL A 459 -2.55 11.12 -11.14
N ASP A 460 -3.28 10.20 -10.51
CA ASP A 460 -4.27 10.50 -9.46
C ASP A 460 -3.64 11.05 -8.17
N GLU A 461 -2.32 10.88 -7.96
CA GLU A 461 -1.57 11.29 -6.76
C GLU A 461 -1.18 12.77 -6.77
N VAL A 462 -1.12 13.39 -7.95
CA VAL A 462 -0.53 14.73 -8.09
C VAL A 462 -1.64 15.77 -8.13
N VAL A 463 -1.98 16.29 -6.94
CA VAL A 463 -2.72 17.54 -6.83
C VAL A 463 -1.72 18.67 -6.94
N VAL A 464 -1.85 19.46 -7.99
CA VAL A 464 -0.88 20.50 -8.33
C VAL A 464 -1.25 21.75 -7.53
N PRO A 465 -0.37 22.25 -6.64
CA PRO A 465 -0.66 23.50 -5.94
C PRO A 465 -0.56 24.68 -6.92
N ALA A 466 -1.10 25.84 -6.54
CA ALA A 466 -1.12 27.02 -7.41
C ALA A 466 0.27 27.33 -8.00
N SER A 467 0.36 27.48 -9.32
CA SER A 467 1.56 27.84 -10.10
C SER A 467 2.79 26.91 -9.94
N HIS A 468 2.64 25.63 -10.28
CA HIS A 468 3.75 24.67 -10.30
C HIS A 468 4.04 24.12 -11.70
N VAL A 469 5.30 23.73 -11.91
CA VAL A 469 5.78 23.02 -13.10
C VAL A 469 5.76 21.52 -12.82
N ILE A 470 5.15 20.75 -13.72
CA ILE A 470 5.12 19.28 -13.66
C ILE A 470 5.96 18.75 -14.80
N ASN A 471 6.95 17.95 -14.44
CA ASN A 471 7.86 17.31 -15.37
C ASN A 471 7.62 15.81 -15.33
N VAL A 472 7.19 15.21 -16.43
CA VAL A 472 7.07 13.76 -16.58
C VAL A 472 8.22 13.26 -17.43
N ARG A 473 9.04 12.36 -16.87
CA ARG A 473 10.28 11.89 -17.48
C ARG A 473 10.35 10.38 -17.50
N VAL A 474 10.90 9.80 -18.58
CA VAL A 474 11.44 8.42 -18.53
C VAL A 474 12.93 8.50 -18.21
N PRO A 475 13.36 8.24 -16.96
CA PRO A 475 14.76 8.25 -16.61
C PRO A 475 15.47 6.98 -17.04
N ILE A 476 16.80 7.06 -17.14
CA ILE A 476 17.68 5.89 -17.16
C ILE A 476 17.69 5.30 -15.74
N SER A 477 17.10 4.12 -15.54
CA SER A 477 17.28 3.40 -14.28
C SER A 477 18.77 3.06 -14.12
N PRO A 478 19.46 3.53 -13.06
CA PRO A 478 20.82 3.06 -12.81
C PRO A 478 20.78 1.56 -12.44
N PRO A 479 21.80 0.78 -12.84
CA PRO A 479 21.86 -0.67 -12.63
C PRO A 479 21.86 -1.09 -11.15
#